data_AF-A0A2A4LE92-F1
#
_entry.id   AF-A0A2A4LE92-F1
#
_cell.length_a   1.000
_cell.length_b   1.000
_cell.length_c   1.000
_cell.angle_alpha   90.00
_cell.angle_beta   90.00
_cell.angle_gamma   90.00
#
_symmetry.space_group_name_H-M   'P 1'
#
loop_
_entity.id
_entity.type
_entity.pdbx_description
1 polymer ?
#
loop_
_entity_poly.entity_id
_entity_poly.type
_entity_poly.pdbx_seq_one_letter_code
_entity_poly.pdbx_strand_id
1 'polypeptide(L)'
;MAKKNDIIESPTASLEALVARAGHSGKGLPPVEKWHPDYCGELDIVIKRDGTWFYMGTPIGRAPLVRLFSTVLRKDEDGFTYLVTPVEK
;
A
#
# COMPACT_ATOMS: atom_id res chain seq x y z
N MET A 1 27.29 -34.09 6.97
CA MET A 1 26.30 -33.38 7.78
C MET A 1 25.69 -32.29 6.92
N ALA A 2 24.43 -32.42 6.53
CA ALA A 2 23.72 -31.46 5.67
C ALA A 2 22.55 -30.84 6.46
N LYS A 3 22.50 -29.51 6.54
CA LYS A 3 21.34 -28.72 6.98
C LYS A 3 21.06 -27.74 5.83
N LYS A 4 20.22 -28.11 4.86
CA LYS A 4 18.75 -28.01 4.78
C LYS A 4 18.29 -26.58 4.55
N ASN A 5 17.69 -26.43 3.37
CA ASN A 5 17.29 -25.26 2.61
C ASN A 5 16.00 -24.60 3.14
N ASP A 6 15.73 -23.39 2.64
CA ASP A 6 14.43 -22.68 2.59
C ASP A 6 13.89 -22.06 3.89
N ILE A 7 13.86 -20.72 3.95
CA ILE A 7 12.63 -19.94 3.80
C ILE A 7 12.97 -18.48 3.44
N ILE A 8 12.54 -18.08 2.26
CA ILE A 8 12.53 -16.70 1.78
C ILE A 8 11.26 -16.09 2.39
N GLU A 9 11.36 -15.19 3.36
CA GLU A 9 10.19 -14.50 3.91
C GLU A 9 9.49 -13.73 2.79
N SER A 10 8.27 -14.16 2.49
CA SER A 10 7.52 -13.78 1.31
C SER A 10 6.89 -12.38 1.48
N PRO A 11 7.19 -11.40 0.61
CA PRO A 11 6.57 -10.06 0.66
C PRO A 11 5.07 -10.04 0.31
N THR A 12 4.48 -11.17 -0.07
CA THR A 12 3.03 -11.27 -0.37
C THR A 12 2.14 -11.13 0.86
N ALA A 13 2.60 -11.54 2.06
CA ALA A 13 1.77 -11.52 3.26
C ALA A 13 1.33 -10.09 3.67
N SER A 14 2.17 -9.09 3.41
CA SER A 14 1.85 -7.68 3.70
C SER A 14 0.86 -7.09 2.70
N LEU A 15 1.02 -7.44 1.41
CA LEU A 15 0.22 -6.90 0.32
C LEU A 15 -1.21 -7.45 0.31
N GLU A 16 -1.38 -8.76 0.52
CA GLU A 16 -2.70 -9.39 0.57
C GLU A 16 -3.49 -8.92 1.80
N ALA A 17 -2.80 -8.72 2.93
CA ALA A 17 -3.39 -8.10 4.10
C ALA A 17 -3.87 -6.70 3.78
N LEU A 18 -3.05 -5.83 3.17
CA LEU A 18 -3.46 -4.48 2.72
C LEU A 18 -4.70 -4.51 1.81
N VAL A 19 -4.76 -5.47 0.88
CA VAL A 19 -5.93 -5.69 -0.01
C VAL A 19 -7.20 -6.04 0.74
N ALA A 20 -7.11 -6.95 1.70
CA ALA A 20 -8.28 -7.39 2.46
C ALA A 20 -8.89 -6.25 3.30
N ARG A 21 -8.07 -5.37 3.90
CA ARG A 21 -8.55 -4.26 4.76
C ARG A 21 -9.20 -3.15 3.96
N ALA A 22 -8.60 -2.72 2.86
CA ALA A 22 -9.15 -1.61 2.08
C ALA A 22 -10.36 -2.02 1.20
N GLY A 23 -10.64 -3.32 1.03
CA GLY A 23 -11.85 -3.84 0.38
C GLY A 23 -13.14 -3.77 1.22
N HIS A 24 -13.07 -3.43 2.50
CA HIS A 24 -14.21 -3.52 3.45
C HIS A 24 -14.90 -2.19 3.81
N SER A 25 -14.59 -1.07 3.15
CA SER A 25 -15.29 0.20 3.39
C SER A 25 -16.64 0.23 2.68
N GLY A 26 -17.71 -0.14 3.39
CA GLY A 26 -19.08 -0.04 2.90
C GLY A 26 -19.44 1.36 2.39
N LYS A 27 -20.07 1.43 1.21
CA LYS A 27 -20.69 2.63 0.59
C LYS A 27 -19.85 3.92 0.66
N GLY A 28 -18.60 3.91 0.19
CA GLY A 28 -17.86 5.16 -0.04
C GLY A 28 -16.36 4.98 -0.13
N LEU A 29 -15.66 6.06 -0.51
CA LEU A 29 -14.21 6.13 -0.35
C LEU A 29 -13.87 6.10 1.16
N PRO A 30 -12.75 5.47 1.56
CA PRO A 30 -12.28 5.50 2.93
C PRO A 30 -12.08 6.96 3.41
N PRO A 31 -12.46 7.30 4.64
CA PRO A 31 -12.34 8.66 5.17
C PRO A 31 -10.89 8.95 5.60
N VAL A 32 -9.94 8.89 4.65
CA VAL A 32 -8.49 9.03 4.92
C VAL A 32 -8.14 10.29 5.68
N GLU A 33 -8.86 11.40 5.47
CA GLU A 33 -8.63 12.67 6.17
C GLU A 33 -8.86 12.58 7.68
N LYS A 34 -9.61 11.58 8.17
CA LYS A 34 -9.91 11.39 9.60
C LYS A 34 -8.87 10.55 10.34
N TRP A 35 -7.92 9.94 9.63
CA TRP A 35 -6.97 8.99 10.21
C TRP A 35 -5.61 9.63 10.43
N HIS A 36 -5.14 9.71 11.67
CA HIS A 36 -3.83 10.28 11.97
C HIS A 36 -2.92 9.26 12.68
N PRO A 37 -2.60 8.12 12.04
CA PRO A 37 -1.69 7.14 12.61
C PRO A 37 -0.23 7.63 12.58
N ASP A 38 0.61 6.94 13.32
CA ASP A 38 2.06 7.13 13.27
C ASP A 38 2.63 6.71 11.91
N TYR A 39 3.72 7.38 11.52
CA TYR A 39 4.45 7.08 10.29
C TYR A 39 5.19 5.75 10.43
N CYS A 40 4.90 4.82 9.52
CA CYS A 40 5.45 3.45 9.54
C CYS A 40 6.73 3.30 8.70
N GLY A 41 7.05 4.31 7.88
CA GLY A 41 8.25 4.32 7.04
C GLY A 41 7.96 4.60 5.57
N GLU A 42 9.01 4.55 4.76
CA GLU A 42 8.92 4.86 3.34
C GLU A 42 8.63 3.57 2.55
N LEU A 43 7.63 3.61 1.67
CA LEU A 43 7.40 2.58 0.67
C LEU A 43 7.97 3.04 -0.67
N ASP A 44 8.75 2.19 -1.33
CA ASP A 44 9.19 2.40 -2.72
C ASP A 44 8.01 2.17 -3.68
N ILE A 45 7.09 3.12 -3.67
CA ILE A 45 5.93 3.17 -4.53
C ILE A 45 6.00 4.42 -5.39
N VAL A 46 5.97 4.25 -6.71
CA VAL A 46 6.09 5.36 -7.65
C VAL A 46 4.90 5.36 -8.58
N ILE A 47 4.17 6.47 -8.59
CA ILE A 47 3.07 6.72 -9.52
C ILE A 47 3.63 7.58 -10.65
N LYS A 48 3.82 6.98 -11.84
CA LYS A 48 4.26 7.71 -13.02
C LYS A 48 3.13 8.60 -13.56
N ARG A 49 3.51 9.60 -14.37
CA ARG A 49 2.58 10.57 -14.98
C ARG A 49 1.50 9.93 -15.86
N ASP A 50 1.79 8.76 -16.45
CA ASP A 50 0.84 7.96 -17.22
C ASP A 50 -0.16 7.18 -16.35
N GLY A 51 -0.02 7.26 -15.02
CA GLY A 51 -0.83 6.52 -14.05
C GLY A 51 -0.32 5.11 -13.77
N THR A 52 0.84 4.71 -14.31
CA THR A 52 1.43 3.39 -13.99
C THR A 52 2.04 3.41 -12.60
N TRP A 53 1.65 2.45 -11.77
CA TRP A 53 2.20 2.26 -10.43
C TRP A 53 3.36 1.30 -10.47
N PHE A 54 4.44 1.62 -9.78
CA PHE A 54 5.60 0.77 -9.56
C PHE A 54 5.75 0.46 -8.08
N TYR A 55 6.15 -0.75 -7.76
CA TYR A 55 6.58 -1.16 -6.42
C TYR A 55 7.93 -1.86 -6.54
N MET A 56 8.92 -1.40 -5.77
CA MET A 56 10.29 -1.95 -5.83
C MET A 56 10.83 -1.99 -7.27
N GLY A 57 10.64 -0.90 -8.02
CA GLY A 57 11.04 -0.79 -9.43
C GLY A 57 10.24 -1.62 -10.45
N THR A 58 9.25 -2.41 -10.02
CA THR A 58 8.45 -3.29 -10.90
C THR A 58 7.03 -2.75 -11.11
N PRO A 59 6.49 -2.71 -12.34
CA PRO A 59 5.14 -2.22 -12.58
C PRO A 59 4.07 -3.13 -11.97
N ILE A 60 3.06 -2.54 -11.33
CA ILE A 60 1.92 -3.25 -10.74
C ILE A 60 0.83 -3.42 -11.80
N GLY A 61 0.74 -4.61 -12.41
CA GLY A 61 -0.29 -4.93 -13.41
C GLY A 61 -1.67 -5.27 -12.84
N ARG A 62 -1.83 -5.37 -11.51
CA ARG A 62 -3.10 -5.76 -10.87
C ARG A 62 -4.00 -4.54 -10.67
N ALA A 63 -4.86 -4.24 -11.64
CA ALA A 63 -5.78 -3.11 -11.58
C ALA A 63 -6.63 -3.02 -10.29
N PRO A 64 -7.17 -4.13 -9.71
CA PRO A 64 -7.89 -4.05 -8.44
C PRO A 64 -7.02 -3.56 -7.27
N LEU A 65 -5.76 -3.96 -7.24
CA LEU A 65 -4.79 -3.54 -6.22
C LEU A 65 -4.41 -2.06 -6.37
N VAL A 66 -4.19 -1.61 -7.61
CA VAL A 66 -3.93 -0.19 -7.89
C VAL A 66 -5.12 0.67 -7.48
N ARG A 67 -6.35 0.22 -7.80
CA ARG A 67 -7.58 0.91 -7.40
C ARG A 67 -7.68 0.99 -5.89
N LEU A 68 -7.38 -0.07 -5.18
CA LEU A 68 -7.36 -0.08 -3.72
C LEU A 68 -6.40 0.96 -3.14
N PHE A 69 -5.13 0.96 -3.58
CA PHE A 69 -4.18 1.93 -3.07
C PHE A 69 -4.56 3.37 -3.42
N SER A 70 -5.18 3.58 -4.59
CA SER A 70 -5.69 4.91 -4.95
C SER A 70 -6.78 5.43 -4.02
N THR A 71 -7.55 4.56 -3.34
CA THR A 71 -8.59 5.02 -2.39
C THR A 71 -8.03 5.45 -1.04
N VAL A 72 -6.78 5.09 -0.74
CA VAL A 72 -6.12 5.42 0.52
C VAL A 72 -5.02 6.49 0.37
N LEU A 73 -4.88 7.10 -0.81
CA LEU A 73 -3.94 8.20 -1.01
C LEU A 73 -4.42 9.47 -0.28
N ARG A 74 -3.51 10.10 0.45
CA ARG A 74 -3.73 11.43 1.03
C ARG A 74 -2.47 12.27 0.90
N LYS A 75 -2.65 13.55 0.58
CA LYS A 75 -1.60 14.55 0.63
C LYS A 75 -1.71 15.31 1.95
N ASP A 76 -0.66 15.24 2.78
CA ASP A 76 -0.63 15.97 4.05
C ASP A 76 -0.11 17.41 3.83
N GLU A 77 -0.19 18.24 4.87
CA GLU A 77 0.21 19.66 4.84
C GLU A 77 1.72 19.86 4.60
N ASP A 78 2.52 18.83 4.85
CA ASP A 78 3.95 18.80 4.57
C ASP A 78 4.28 18.75 3.05
N GLY A 79 3.25 18.55 2.21
CA GLY A 79 3.37 18.48 0.76
C GLY A 79 3.68 17.08 0.23
N PHE A 80 3.87 16.08 1.10
CA PHE A 80 4.10 14.69 0.74
C PHE A 80 2.78 13.92 0.59
N THR A 81 2.84 12.81 -0.15
CA THR A 81 1.68 11.94 -0.39
C THR A 81 1.92 10.58 0.28
N TYR A 82 0.94 10.14 1.07
CA TYR A 82 0.99 8.94 1.88
C TYR A 82 -0.11 7.96 1.51
N LEU A 83 0.10 6.67 1.80
CA LEU A 83 -0.95 5.66 1.82
C LEU A 83 -1.46 5.54 3.24
N VAL A 84 -2.68 6.03 3.51
CA VAL A 84 -3.19 6.16 4.87
C VAL A 84 -4.24 5.11 5.15
N THR A 85 -4.01 4.34 6.20
CA THR A 85 -5.00 3.41 6.75
C THR A 85 -5.28 3.76 8.22
N PRO A 86 -6.27 3.14 8.89
CA PRO A 86 -6.56 3.46 10.30
C PRO A 86 -5.38 3.25 11.27
N VAL A 87 -4.41 2.40 10.92
CA VAL A 87 -3.34 1.96 11.84
C VAL A 87 -1.94 2.39 11.41
N GLU A 88 -1.76 2.79 10.16
CA GLU A 88 -0.43 3.05 9.57
C GLU A 88 -0.56 4.12 8.46
N LYS A 89 0.43 5.01 8.39
CA LYS A 89 0.66 5.94 7.26
C LYS A 89 2.11 5.93 6.79
#